data_AF-A0A5P8JNC7-F1
#
_entry.id   AF-A0A5P8JNC7-F1
#
_cell.length_a   1.000
_cell.length_b   1.000
_cell.length_c   1.000
_cell.angle_alpha   90.00
_cell.angle_beta   90.00
_cell.angle_gamma   90.00
#
_symmetry.space_group_name_H-M   'P 1'
#
loop_
_entity.id
_entity.type
_entity.pdbx_description
1 polymer ?
#
loop_
_entity_poly.entity_id
_entity_poly.type
_entity_poly.pdbx_seq_one_letter_code
_entity_poly.pdbx_strand_id
1 'polypeptide(L)'
;MKEVTMKDYSAIKRELKERKQVCHLIKSDFQAILDAYNTYDWQPVYETRLYQQYGGEYCLTLELITKHIAAASRQRLMIFA
;
A
#
# COMPACT_ATOMS: atom_id res chain seq x y z
N MET A 1 0.44 -5.75 -14.49
CA MET A 1 0.68 -4.54 -13.69
C MET A 1 2.04 -4.69 -13.04
N LYS A 2 2.81 -3.62 -12.81
CA LYS A 2 4.03 -3.75 -11.99
C LYS A 2 3.56 -4.02 -10.56
N GLU A 3 4.01 -5.13 -9.99
CA GLU A 3 3.54 -5.64 -8.71
C GLU A 3 4.23 -4.85 -7.59
N VAL A 4 3.43 -4.21 -6.72
CA VAL A 4 3.94 -3.69 -5.45
C VAL A 4 4.20 -4.89 -4.56
N THR A 5 5.38 -4.94 -3.96
CA THR A 5 5.82 -6.09 -3.16
C THR A 5 6.22 -5.64 -1.76
N MET A 6 6.52 -6.60 -0.89
CA MET A 6 7.07 -6.30 0.44
C MET A 6 8.36 -5.47 0.42
N LYS A 7 9.08 -5.41 -0.71
CA LYS A 7 10.27 -4.54 -0.85
C LYS A 7 9.91 -3.06 -0.78
N ASP A 8 8.69 -2.71 -1.19
CA ASP A 8 8.19 -1.33 -1.24
C ASP A 8 7.67 -0.83 0.10
N TYR A 9 7.52 -1.73 1.09
CA TYR A 9 7.00 -1.42 2.43
C TYR A 9 7.71 -0.23 3.07
N SER A 10 9.05 -0.22 3.05
CA SER A 10 9.82 0.85 3.70
C SER A 10 9.59 2.22 3.04
N ALA A 11 9.43 2.24 1.71
CA ALA A 11 9.16 3.47 0.97
C ALA A 11 7.74 3.99 1.28
N ILE A 12 6.75 3.11 1.21
CA ILE A 12 5.35 3.47 1.48
C ILE A 12 5.17 3.90 2.95
N LYS A 13 5.79 3.19 3.90
CA LYS A 13 5.75 3.56 5.32
C LYS A 13 6.40 4.92 5.57
N ARG A 14 7.49 5.24 4.87
CA ARG A 14 8.12 6.57 4.95
C ARG A 14 7.20 7.66 4.41
N GLU A 15 6.63 7.48 3.22
CA GLU A 15 5.67 8.43 2.64
C GLU A 15 4.42 8.61 3.53
N LEU A 16 3.93 7.53 4.14
CA LEU A 16 2.81 7.61 5.08
C LEU A 16 3.17 8.44 6.32
N LYS A 17 4.39 8.28 6.86
CA LYS A 17 4.91 9.10 7.97
C LYS A 17 5.10 10.58 7.60
N GLU A 18 5.46 10.87 6.35
CA GLU A 18 5.56 12.25 5.88
C GLU A 18 4.19 12.92 5.81
N ARG A 19 3.14 12.16 5.45
CA ARG A 19 1.75 12.65 5.42
C ARG A 19 1.06 12.65 6.78
N LYS A 20 1.47 11.78 7.69
CA LYS A 20 0.93 11.60 9.05
C LYS A 20 2.07 11.50 10.05
N GLN A 21 2.15 12.44 10.99
CA GLN A 21 3.22 12.45 12.02
C GLN A 21 3.35 11.13 12.80
N VAL A 22 2.27 10.35 12.90
CA VAL A 22 2.27 9.00 13.50
C VAL A 22 1.86 7.99 12.43
N CYS A 23 2.49 6.82 12.45
CA CYS A 23 2.24 5.73 11.51
C CYS A 23 2.18 4.38 12.25
N HIS A 24 1.01 3.76 12.22
CA HIS A 24 0.70 2.48 12.84
C HIS A 24 0.79 1.30 11.86
N LEU A 25 0.99 1.58 10.56
CA LEU A 25 1.20 0.56 9.54
C LEU A 25 2.37 -0.37 9.93
N ILE A 26 2.08 -1.66 10.07
CA ILE A 26 3.09 -2.71 10.25
C ILE A 26 3.16 -3.64 9.03
N LYS A 27 4.19 -4.50 9.01
CA LYS A 27 4.47 -5.39 7.87
C LYS A 27 3.32 -6.37 7.59
N SER A 28 2.68 -6.91 8.63
CA SER A 28 1.57 -7.85 8.48
C SER A 28 0.36 -7.20 7.84
N ASP A 29 0.01 -5.97 8.22
CA ASP A 29 -1.09 -5.23 7.59
C ASP A 29 -0.80 -4.99 6.10
N PHE A 30 0.44 -4.58 5.80
CA PHE A 30 0.86 -4.35 4.43
C PHE A 30 0.83 -5.63 3.60
N GLN A 31 1.33 -6.75 4.13
CA GLN A 31 1.25 -8.06 3.47
C GLN A 31 -0.20 -8.48 3.23
N ALA A 32 -1.08 -8.34 4.22
CA ALA A 32 -2.50 -8.68 4.08
C ALA A 32 -3.17 -7.87 2.96
N ILE A 33 -2.82 -6.58 2.82
CA ILE A 33 -3.33 -5.74 1.71
C ILE A 33 -2.80 -6.26 0.36
N LEU A 34 -1.51 -6.59 0.26
CA LEU A 34 -0.95 -7.11 -0.99
C LEU A 34 -1.57 -8.46 -1.37
N ASP A 35 -1.76 -9.34 -0.40
CA ASP A 35 -2.41 -10.63 -0.60
C ASP A 35 -3.86 -10.42 -1.08
N ALA A 36 -4.60 -9.49 -0.48
CA ALA A 36 -5.97 -9.15 -0.90
C ALA A 36 -6.04 -8.61 -2.34
N TYR A 37 -5.04 -7.85 -2.80
CA TYR A 37 -4.96 -7.44 -4.22
C TYR A 37 -4.77 -8.62 -5.17
N ASN A 38 -4.10 -9.69 -4.72
CA ASN A 38 -3.83 -10.88 -5.52
C ASN A 38 -4.97 -11.90 -5.47
N THR A 39 -5.59 -12.11 -4.31
CA THR A 39 -6.63 -13.12 -4.08
C THR A 39 -8.05 -12.57 -4.19
N TYR A 40 -8.22 -11.25 -4.18
CA TYR A 40 -9.49 -10.55 -4.03
C TYR A 40 -10.23 -10.84 -2.70
N ASP A 41 -9.55 -11.45 -1.73
CA ASP A 41 -10.06 -11.69 -0.39
C ASP A 41 -9.60 -10.60 0.59
N TRP A 42 -10.54 -9.73 0.98
CA TRP A 42 -10.29 -8.62 1.89
C TRP A 42 -10.63 -8.94 3.35
N GLN A 43 -11.20 -10.11 3.63
CA GLN A 43 -11.57 -10.51 4.99
C GLN A 43 -10.39 -10.38 5.97
N PRO A 44 -9.17 -10.85 5.65
CA PRO A 44 -8.04 -10.73 6.56
C PRO A 44 -7.63 -9.29 6.83
N VAL A 45 -7.84 -8.39 5.87
CA VAL A 45 -7.52 -6.96 6.02
C VAL A 45 -8.47 -6.30 7.03
N TYR A 46 -9.75 -6.69 7.03
CA TYR A 46 -10.75 -6.14 7.96
C TYR A 46 -10.52 -6.55 9.41
N GLU A 47 -9.81 -7.65 9.63
CA GLU A 47 -9.38 -8.11 10.96
C GLU A 47 -8.13 -7.39 11.46
N THR A 48 -7.42 -6.64 10.61
CA THR A 48 -6.21 -5.91 11.03
C THR A 48 -6.54 -4.73 11.94
N ARG A 49 -5.63 -4.47 12.89
CA ARG A 49 -5.71 -3.29 13.75
C ARG A 49 -5.69 -1.99 12.93
N LEU A 50 -4.94 -1.96 11.83
CA LEU A 50 -4.87 -0.81 10.94
C LEU A 50 -6.25 -0.44 10.39
N TYR A 51 -7.00 -1.43 9.90
CA TYR A 51 -8.36 -1.20 9.40
C TYR A 51 -9.31 -0.78 10.53
N GLN A 52 -9.32 -1.53 11.63
CA GLN A 52 -10.30 -1.34 12.70
C GLN A 52 -10.13 -0.05 13.49
N GLN A 53 -8.89 0.39 13.73
CA GLN A 53 -8.60 1.52 14.62
C GLN A 53 -8.01 2.74 13.89
N TYR A 54 -7.43 2.54 12.71
CA TYR A 54 -6.67 3.56 12.00
C TYR A 54 -7.11 3.70 10.54
N GLY A 55 -8.42 3.68 10.29
CA GLY A 55 -9.01 3.69 8.94
C GLY A 55 -8.49 4.80 8.02
N GLY A 56 -8.15 5.98 8.56
CA GLY A 56 -7.52 7.05 7.78
C GLY A 56 -6.12 6.70 7.26
N GLU A 57 -5.30 6.00 8.06
CA GLU A 57 -3.99 5.49 7.64
C GLU A 57 -4.12 4.32 6.66
N TYR A 58 -5.12 3.46 6.86
CA TYR A 58 -5.46 2.41 5.92
C TYR A 58 -5.80 2.98 4.53
N CYS A 59 -6.71 3.95 4.44
CA CYS A 59 -7.08 4.59 3.17
C CYS A 59 -5.88 5.25 2.47
N LEU A 60 -5.02 5.95 3.22
CA LEU A 60 -3.79 6.54 2.68
C LEU A 60 -2.80 5.48 2.21
N THR A 61 -2.71 4.35 2.90
CA THR A 61 -1.87 3.22 2.48
C THR A 61 -2.33 2.68 1.14
N LEU A 62 -3.64 2.50 0.94
CA LEU A 62 -4.21 2.09 -0.35
C LEU A 62 -3.89 3.10 -1.45
N GLU A 63 -4.10 4.40 -1.19
CA GLU A 63 -3.80 5.46 -2.15
C GLU A 63 -2.32 5.43 -2.59
N LEU A 64 -1.41 5.27 -1.62
CA LEU A 64 0.03 5.16 -1.89
C LEU A 64 0.36 3.93 -2.73
N ILE A 65 -0.20 2.77 -2.41
CA ILE A 65 -0.02 1.54 -3.20
C ILE A 65 -0.50 1.77 -4.64
N THR A 66 -1.71 2.28 -4.83
CA THR A 66 -2.26 2.56 -6.16
C THR A 66 -1.41 3.57 -6.94
N LYS A 67 -0.90 4.61 -6.27
CA LYS A 67 -0.01 5.60 -6.88
C LYS A 67 1.30 4.95 -7.35
N HIS A 68 1.89 4.06 -6.56
CA HIS A 68 3.10 3.33 -6.94
C HIS A 68 2.86 2.40 -8.14
N ILE A 69 1.72 1.72 -8.20
CA ILE A 69 1.29 0.92 -9.37
C ILE A 69 1.14 1.80 -10.62
N ALA A 70 0.51 2.97 -10.48
CA ALA A 70 0.26 3.90 -11.58
C ALA A 70 1.55 4.58 -12.09
N ALA A 71 2.43 5.02 -11.17
CA ALA A 71 3.71 5.64 -11.51
C ALA A 71 4.63 4.66 -12.27
N ALA A 72 4.66 3.40 -11.83
CA ALA A 72 5.36 2.33 -12.52
C ALA A 72 4.85 2.10 -13.94
N SER A 73 3.53 2.21 -14.15
CA SER A 73 2.92 2.09 -15.47
C SER A 73 3.26 3.27 -16.38
N ARG A 74 3.36 4.49 -15.84
CA ARG A 74 3.70 5.71 -16.59
C ARG A 74 5.17 5.78 -17.01
N GLN A 75 6.11 5.38 -16.16
CA GLN A 75 7.54 5.36 -16.51
C GLN A 75 7.84 4.43 -17.70
N ARG A 76 7.05 3.37 -17.89
CA ARG A 76 7.21 2.46 -19.03
C ARG A 76 6.87 3.12 -20.35
N LEU A 77 5.83 3.97 -20.39
CA LEU A 77 5.40 4.65 -21.62
C LEU A 77 6.40 5.70 -22.11
N MET A 78 7.15 6.35 -21.20
CA MET A 78 8.16 7.34 -21.57
C MET A 78 9.47 6.74 -22.09
N ILE A 79 9.73 5.45 -21.86
CA ILE A 79 10.96 4.78 -22.33
C ILE A 79 10.77 4.24 -23.77
N PHE A 80 9.52 4.10 -24.22
CA PHE A 80 9.18 3.60 -25.56
C PHE A 80 8.69 4.70 -26.52
N ALA A 81 8.78 5.97 -26.13
CA ALA A 81 8.46 7.15 -26.96
C ALA A 81 9.76 7.91 -27.28
#